data_AF-A0A7V9EUE1-F1
#
_entry.id   AF-A0A7V9EUE1-F1
#
_cell.length_a   1.000
_cell.length_b   1.000
_cell.length_c   1.000
_cell.angle_alpha   90.00
_cell.angle_beta   90.00
_cell.angle_gamma   90.00
#
_symmetry.space_group_name_H-M   'P 1'
#
loop_
_entity.id
_entity.type
_entity.pdbx_description
1 polymer ?
#
loop_
_entity_poly.entity_id
_entity_poly.type
_entity_poly.pdbx_seq_one_letter_code
_entity_poly.pdbx_strand_id
1 'polypeptide(L)'
;MREELSLEERLRILRETDTERRWYTVDDKRLCLICERIISGRGIRIDGGPDKYSLGCPTPGCTGEFSHWLLYRPTPAELESLAPDTAGVMDILAGLNRRGLDQL
;
A
#
# COMPACT_ATOMS: atom_id res chain seq x y z
N MET A 1 -7.76 -16.27 19.96
CA MET A 1 -6.59 -15.46 19.54
C MET A 1 -6.64 -15.43 18.03
N ARG A 2 -6.88 -14.29 17.36
CA ARG A 2 -6.76 -14.25 15.90
C ARG A 2 -5.26 -14.27 15.60
N GLU A 3 -4.77 -15.30 14.91
CA GLU A 3 -3.41 -15.28 14.39
C GLU A 3 -3.28 -14.09 13.45
N GLU A 4 -2.21 -13.32 13.62
CA GLU A 4 -1.88 -12.24 12.71
C GLU A 4 -1.45 -12.85 11.38
N LEU A 5 -2.20 -12.56 10.32
CA LEU A 5 -1.92 -13.08 8.98
C LEU A 5 -0.55 -12.56 8.52
N SER A 6 0.30 -13.45 8.01
CA SER A 6 1.52 -13.03 7.33
C SER A 6 1.19 -12.14 6.12
N LEU A 7 2.15 -11.32 5.67
CA LEU A 7 1.93 -10.46 4.49
C LEU A 7 1.64 -11.29 3.23
N GLU A 8 2.23 -12.48 3.13
CA GLU A 8 1.99 -13.41 2.02
C GLU A 8 0.58 -14.01 2.08
N GLU A 9 0.16 -14.50 3.23
CA GLU A 9 -1.18 -15.03 3.49
C GLU A 9 -2.25 -13.97 3.17
N ARG A 10 -2.00 -12.75 3.63
CA ARG A 10 -2.86 -11.60 3.40
C ARG A 10 -2.97 -11.25 1.92
N LEU A 11 -1.86 -11.22 1.20
CA LEU A 11 -1.85 -10.98 -0.24
C LEU A 11 -2.59 -12.08 -1.00
N ARG A 12 -2.43 -13.34 -0.59
CA ARG A 12 -3.16 -14.48 -1.16
C ARG A 12 -4.68 -14.29 -1.00
N ILE A 13 -5.13 -14.02 0.21
CA ILE A 13 -6.56 -13.79 0.52
C ILE A 13 -7.12 -12.61 -0.28
N LEU A 14 -6.39 -11.50 -0.37
CA LEU A 14 -6.81 -10.33 -1.16
C LEU A 14 -7.02 -10.69 -2.64
N ARG A 15 -6.09 -11.46 -3.23
CA ARG A 15 -6.17 -11.90 -4.64
C ARG A 15 -7.28 -12.91 -4.90
N GLU A 16 -7.57 -13.79 -3.94
CA GLU A 16 -8.61 -14.82 -4.06
C GLU A 16 -10.02 -14.24 -3.87
N THR A 17 -10.16 -13.23 -2.99
CA THR A 17 -11.47 -12.70 -2.60
C THR A 17 -11.92 -11.49 -3.43
N ASP A 18 -11.00 -10.57 -3.76
CA ASP A 18 -11.29 -9.45 -4.68
C ASP A 18 -11.17 -9.94 -6.12
N THR A 19 -12.29 -10.40 -6.67
CA THR A 19 -12.37 -10.95 -8.03
C THR A 19 -12.45 -9.88 -9.12
N GLU A 20 -12.68 -8.61 -8.75
CA GLU A 20 -12.82 -7.51 -9.72
C GLU A 20 -11.48 -6.87 -10.07
N ARG A 21 -10.58 -6.73 -9.08
CA ARG A 21 -9.33 -5.96 -9.22
C ARG A 21 -8.18 -6.71 -8.57
N ARG A 22 -7.14 -7.00 -9.35
CA ARG A 22 -5.98 -7.73 -8.85
C ARG A 22 -5.16 -6.88 -7.87
N TRP A 23 -4.79 -7.49 -6.74
CA TRP A 23 -3.80 -6.99 -5.79
C TRP A 23 -2.41 -7.50 -6.18
N TYR A 24 -1.46 -6.61 -6.45
CA TYR A 24 -0.08 -6.98 -6.76
C TYR A 24 0.77 -7.09 -5.50
N THR A 25 0.58 -6.14 -4.57
CA THR A 25 1.24 -6.11 -3.27
C THR A 25 0.24 -5.80 -2.16
N VAL A 26 0.61 -6.01 -0.90
CA VAL A 26 -0.21 -5.56 0.24
C VAL A 26 -0.20 -4.03 0.41
N ASP A 27 0.71 -3.32 -0.25
CA ASP A 27 0.81 -1.86 -0.19
C ASP A 27 0.05 -1.17 -1.32
N ASP A 28 -0.52 -1.93 -2.25
CA ASP A 28 -1.48 -1.44 -3.24
C ASP A 28 -2.59 -0.65 -2.53
N LYS A 29 -3.03 0.43 -3.16
CA LYS A 29 -4.04 1.33 -2.63
C LYS A 29 -5.34 1.23 -3.42
N ARG A 30 -6.45 1.49 -2.73
CA ARG A 30 -7.81 1.60 -3.31
C ARG A 30 -8.54 2.78 -2.71
N LEU A 31 -9.48 3.34 -3.46
CA LEU A 31 -10.43 4.33 -2.94
C LEU A 31 -11.72 3.60 -2.54
N CYS A 32 -12.14 3.72 -1.28
CA CYS A 32 -13.43 3.20 -0.85
C CYS A 32 -14.54 4.20 -1.19
N LEU A 33 -15.54 3.80 -1.97
CA LEU A 33 -16.65 4.67 -2.37
C LEU A 33 -17.64 4.98 -1.25
N ILE A 34 -17.63 4.21 -0.15
CA ILE A 34 -18.55 4.43 0.97
C ILE A 34 -18.06 5.53 1.90
N CYS A 35 -16.77 5.54 2.24
CA CYS A 35 -16.19 6.51 3.17
C CYS A 35 -15.20 7.49 2.51
N GLU A 36 -14.98 7.38 1.20
CA GLU A 36 -14.11 8.24 0.39
C GLU A 36 -12.64 8.26 0.83
N ARG A 37 -12.20 7.24 1.58
CA ARG A 37 -10.82 7.12 2.06
C ARG A 37 -9.99 6.23 1.16
N ILE A 38 -8.71 6.59 1.05
CA ILE A 38 -7.68 5.73 0.48
C ILE A 38 -7.32 4.67 1.51
N ILE A 39 -7.40 3.40 1.11
CA ILE A 39 -7.11 2.23 1.94
C ILE A 39 -5.99 1.43 1.28
N SER A 40 -5.19 0.74 2.09
CA SER A 40 -4.16 -0.18 1.60
C SER A 40 -4.50 -1.62 1.91
N GLY A 41 -3.94 -2.53 1.11
CA GLY A 41 -4.04 -3.97 1.30
C GLY A 41 -3.65 -4.41 2.70
N ARG A 42 -2.68 -3.74 3.32
CA ARG A 42 -2.18 -3.94 4.69
C ARG A 42 -3.22 -3.64 5.77
N GLY A 43 -4.10 -2.67 5.53
CA GLY A 43 -5.10 -2.23 6.51
C GLY A 43 -6.42 -3.01 6.43
N ILE A 44 -6.83 -3.45 5.24
CA ILE A 44 -8.12 -4.13 4.98
C ILE A 44 -8.55 -5.10 6.10
N ARG A 45 -9.80 -4.98 6.55
CA ARG A 45 -10.33 -5.97 7.49
C ARG A 45 -10.57 -7.27 6.75
N ILE A 46 -9.96 -8.36 7.24
CA ILE A 46 -10.18 -9.71 6.74
C ILE A 46 -10.91 -10.47 7.85
N ASP A 47 -12.13 -10.88 7.55
CA ASP A 47 -12.96 -11.69 8.43
C ASP A 47 -13.26 -13.04 7.76
N GLY A 48 -13.48 -14.09 8.55
CA GLY A 48 -13.70 -15.45 8.07
C GLY A 48 -12.54 -16.40 8.38
N GLY A 49 -12.38 -17.41 7.53
CA GLY A 49 -11.37 -18.47 7.69
C GLY A 49 -11.06 -19.16 6.35
N PRO A 50 -10.23 -20.22 6.36
CA PRO A 50 -9.71 -20.86 5.15
C PRO A 50 -10.77 -21.26 4.10
N ASP A 51 -11.98 -21.58 4.54
CA ASP A 51 -13.09 -21.97 3.64
C ASP A 51 -13.74 -20.77 2.95
N LYS A 52 -13.75 -19.61 3.60
CA LYS A 52 -14.40 -18.40 3.10
C LYS A 52 -13.89 -17.16 3.81
N TYR A 53 -13.26 -16.28 3.03
CA TYR A 53 -12.86 -14.95 3.48
C TYR A 53 -13.84 -13.87 2.99
N SER A 54 -13.88 -12.77 3.74
CA SER A 54 -14.58 -11.54 3.38
C SER A 54 -13.66 -10.35 3.59
N LEU A 55 -13.75 -9.37 2.69
CA LEU A 55 -12.93 -8.17 2.72
C LEU A 55 -13.77 -6.96 3.09
N GLY A 56 -13.36 -6.24 4.13
CA GLY A 56 -14.04 -5.05 4.63
C GLY A 56 -13.12 -3.83 4.72
N CYS A 57 -13.72 -2.65 4.56
CA CYS A 57 -13.02 -1.39 4.72
C CYS A 57 -12.43 -1.29 6.14
N PRO A 58 -11.16 -0.89 6.29
CA PRO A 58 -10.53 -0.75 7.60
C PRO A 58 -11.02 0.45 8.41
N THR A 59 -11.78 1.36 7.80
CA THR A 59 -12.28 2.56 8.48
C THR A 59 -13.34 2.15 9.52
N PRO A 60 -13.22 2.56 10.80
CA PRO A 60 -14.23 2.26 11.81
C PRO A 60 -15.62 2.73 11.38
N GLY A 61 -16.62 1.84 11.49
CA GLY A 61 -18.01 2.12 11.09
C GLY A 61 -18.29 2.08 9.59
N CYS A 62 -17.28 1.92 8.73
CA CYS A 62 -17.51 1.79 7.29
C CYS A 62 -17.93 0.36 6.92
N THR A 63 -18.99 0.25 6.11
CA THR A 63 -19.54 -1.02 5.60
C THR A 63 -19.03 -1.40 4.21
N GLY A 64 -18.11 -0.60 3.62
CA GLY A 64 -17.62 -0.86 2.28
C GLY A 64 -16.87 -2.20 2.17
N GLU A 65 -17.31 -3.04 1.25
CA GLU A 65 -16.64 -4.29 0.84
C GLU A 65 -15.91 -4.11 -0.50
N PHE A 66 -15.25 -5.15 -1.01
CA PHE A 66 -14.38 -5.07 -2.20
C PHE A 66 -15.08 -4.55 -3.47
N SER A 67 -16.38 -4.81 -3.64
CA SER A 67 -17.22 -4.29 -4.73
C SER A 67 -17.34 -2.76 -4.73
N HIS A 68 -17.11 -2.11 -3.58
CA HIS A 68 -17.19 -0.66 -3.42
C HIS A 68 -15.84 0.05 -3.61
N TRP A 69 -14.81 -0.65 -4.08
CA TRP A 69 -13.44 -0.12 -4.13
C TRP A 69 -13.00 0.17 -5.56
N LEU A 70 -12.46 1.36 -5.80
CA LEU A 70 -11.85 1.72 -7.08
C LEU A 70 -10.32 1.67 -7.01
N LEU A 71 -9.67 1.51 -8.17
CA LEU A 71 -8.23 1.69 -8.29
C LEU A 71 -7.88 3.13 -7.90
N TYR A 72 -7.01 3.28 -6.90
CA TYR A 72 -6.45 4.58 -6.56
C TYR A 72 -5.30 4.89 -7.52
N ARG A 73 -5.41 6.02 -8.21
CA ARG A 73 -4.30 6.60 -8.98
C ARG A 73 -3.93 7.93 -8.33
N PRO A 74 -2.72 8.06 -7.77
CA PRO A 74 -2.26 9.33 -7.24
C PRO A 74 -2.14 10.35 -8.38
N THR A 75 -2.44 11.60 -8.08
CA THR A 75 -2.16 12.73 -8.96
C THR A 75 -0.65 12.98 -9.05
N PRO A 76 -0.16 13.66 -10.10
CA PRO A 76 1.25 14.05 -10.20
C PRO A 76 1.74 14.84 -8.97
N ALA A 77 0.90 15.72 -8.42
CA ALA A 77 1.23 16.49 -7.22
C ALA A 77 1.39 15.60 -5.96
N GLU A 78 0.54 14.58 -5.80
CA GLU A 78 0.68 13.61 -4.72
C GLU A 78 1.96 12.77 -4.87
N LEU A 79 2.32 12.37 -6.09
CA LEU A 79 3.57 11.66 -6.36
C LEU A 79 4.80 12.51 -6.02
N GLU A 80 4.78 13.80 -6.36
CA GLU A 80 5.87 14.73 -6.05
C GLU A 80 6.04 14.92 -4.54
N SER A 81 4.94 14.97 -3.77
CA SER A 81 5.00 15.03 -2.31
C SER A 81 5.52 13.75 -1.63
N LEU A 82 5.47 12.61 -2.34
CA LEU A 82 5.96 11.32 -1.88
C LEU A 82 7.39 11.04 -2.35
N ALA A 83 7.94 11.84 -3.26
CA ALA A 83 9.32 11.70 -3.68
C ALA A 83 10.20 11.97 -2.46
N PRO A 84 11.16 11.09 -2.14
CA PRO A 84 12.13 11.39 -1.10
C PRO A 84 12.80 12.71 -1.46
N ASP A 85 13.02 13.53 -0.44
CA ASP A 85 13.78 14.75 -0.49
C ASP A 85 15.13 14.48 -1.17
N THR A 86 15.18 14.73 -2.48
CA THR A 86 16.36 14.53 -3.32
C THR A 86 17.54 15.39 -2.87
N ALA A 87 17.30 16.35 -1.97
CA ALA A 87 18.33 17.12 -1.28
C ALA A 87 19.35 16.22 -0.57
N GLY A 88 18.91 15.20 0.18
CA GLY A 88 19.82 14.34 0.93
C GLY A 88 20.66 13.39 0.06
N VAL A 89 20.10 12.88 -1.03
CA VAL A 89 20.83 11.99 -1.96
C VAL A 89 21.84 12.73 -2.83
N MET A 90 21.57 13.97 -3.23
CA MET A 90 22.54 14.79 -3.97
C MET A 90 23.73 15.21 -3.08
N ASP A 91 23.52 15.44 -1.79
CA ASP A 91 24.60 15.74 -0.84
C ASP A 91 25.54 14.54 -0.61
N ILE A 92 25.00 13.31 -0.59
CA ILE A 92 25.81 12.08 -0.47
C ILE A 92 26.66 11.86 -1.74
N LEU A 93 26.09 12.07 -2.93
CA LEU A 93 26.82 11.94 -4.19
C LEU A 93 27.88 13.04 -4.36
N ALA A 94 27.62 14.28 -3.91
CA ALA A 94 28.59 15.36 -3.91
C ALA A 94 29.73 15.15 -2.89
N GLY A 95 29.48 14.43 -1.80
CA GLY A 95 30.48 14.06 -0.79
C GLY A 95 31.45 12.96 -1.23
N LEU A 96 31.02 12.05 -2.11
CA LEU A 96 31.87 10.96 -2.63
C LEU A 96 32.88 11.44 -3.69
N ASN A 97 32.62 12.57 -4.35
CA ASN A 97 33.54 13.12 -5.37
C ASN A 97 34.69 13.97 -4.78
N ARG A 98 34.73 14.17 -3.46
CA ARG A 98 35.73 15.00 -2.78
C ARG A 98 36.83 14.22 -2.03
N ARG A 99 36.82 12.88 -2.10
CA ARG A 99 37.85 12.00 -1.49
C ARG A 99 38.71 11.29 -2.55
N GLY A 100 39.12 12.00 -3.60
CA GLY A 100 39.86 11.42 -4.73
C GLY A 100 40.94 12.29 -5.37
N LEU A 101 41.33 13.43 -4.80
CA LEU A 101 42.35 14.33 -5.37
C LEU A 101 43.23 14.98 -4.29
N ASP A 102 43.79 14.19 -3.37
CA ASP A 102 44.85 14.63 -2.44
C ASP A 102 45.93 13.55 -2.26
N GLN A 103 46.33 12.89 -3.35
CA GLN A 103 47.58 12.12 -3.41
C GLN A 103 48.22 12.23 -4.79
N LEU A 104 48.83 13.37 -5.11
CA LEU A 104 49.95 13.50 -6.04
C LEU A 104 50.89 14.61 -5.53
#